data_AF-A0A4U0P7E8-F1
#
_entry.id   AF-A0A4U0P7E8-F1
#
_cell.length_a   1.000
_cell.length_b   1.000
_cell.length_c   1.000
_cell.angle_alpha   90.00
_cell.angle_beta   90.00
_cell.angle_gamma   90.00
#
_symmetry.space_group_name_H-M   'P 1'
#
loop_
_entity.id
_entity.type
_entity.pdbx_description
1 polymer ?
#
loop_
_entity_poly.entity_id
_entity_poly.type
_entity_poly.pdbx_seq_one_letter_code
_entity_poly.pdbx_strand_id
1 'polypeptide(L)'
;MPHLTPNPAVPTTTPWLSCISSLDQAIDQACQARQGFIELAALFRAIAELSTVHANAHDLAGIGSRMAEDWANLCDVEREELELCCKALQAPVRG
;
A
#
# COMPACT_ATOMS: atom_id res chain seq x y z
N MET A 1 -36.22 -8.92 -42.06
CA MET A 1 -35.18 -7.93 -41.71
C MET A 1 -35.48 -7.41 -40.30
N PRO A 2 -34.95 -8.03 -39.24
CA PRO A 2 -35.01 -7.42 -37.91
C PRO A 2 -33.88 -6.40 -37.79
N HIS A 3 -34.26 -5.14 -37.55
CA HIS A 3 -33.33 -4.07 -37.23
C HIS A 3 -32.79 -4.28 -35.80
N LEU A 4 -31.51 -4.61 -35.67
CA LEU A 4 -30.78 -4.53 -34.41
C LEU A 4 -30.54 -3.04 -34.11
N THR A 5 -31.29 -2.48 -33.17
CA THR A 5 -30.96 -1.18 -32.59
C THR A 5 -29.71 -1.35 -31.71
N PRO A 6 -28.71 -0.44 -31.81
CA PRO A 6 -27.55 -0.48 -30.92
C PRO A 6 -28.01 -0.20 -29.49
N ASN A 7 -27.64 -1.07 -28.56
CA ASN A 7 -27.91 -0.89 -27.14
C ASN A 7 -27.15 0.35 -26.63
N PRO A 8 -27.81 1.40 -26.12
CA PRO A 8 -27.12 2.57 -25.62
C PRO A 8 -26.59 2.30 -24.21
N ALA A 9 -25.34 2.70 -23.96
CA ALA A 9 -24.74 2.87 -22.63
C ALA A 9 -24.36 1.61 -21.84
N VAL A 10 -23.52 0.75 -22.42
CA VAL A 10 -22.45 0.17 -21.58
C VAL A 10 -21.45 1.30 -21.37
N PRO A 11 -21.19 1.76 -20.12
CA PRO A 11 -20.17 2.76 -19.89
C PRO A 11 -18.84 2.12 -20.27
N THR A 12 -18.29 2.52 -21.42
CA THR A 12 -16.94 2.19 -21.86
C THR A 12 -15.97 2.89 -20.93
N THR A 13 -15.86 2.43 -19.69
CA THR A 13 -14.72 2.75 -18.84
C THR A 13 -13.53 2.13 -19.55
N THR A 14 -12.74 2.97 -20.20
CA THR A 14 -11.57 2.51 -20.95
C THR A 14 -10.69 1.72 -19.96
N PRO A 15 -10.36 0.45 -20.23
CA PRO A 15 -9.78 -0.46 -19.22
C PRO A 15 -8.57 0.10 -18.46
N TRP A 16 -7.78 0.97 -19.10
CA TRP A 16 -6.62 1.63 -18.51
C TRP A 16 -6.97 2.65 -17.40
N LEU A 17 -8.12 3.33 -17.47
CA LEU A 17 -8.61 4.21 -16.41
C LEU A 17 -8.95 3.41 -15.14
N SER A 18 -9.52 2.21 -15.32
CA SER A 18 -9.76 1.29 -14.21
C SER A 18 -8.44 0.84 -13.58
N CYS A 19 -7.43 0.51 -14.39
CA CYS A 19 -6.11 0.12 -13.88
C CYS A 19 -5.44 1.24 -13.06
N ILE A 20 -5.49 2.50 -13.53
CA ILE A 20 -4.95 3.65 -12.79
C ILE A 20 -5.66 3.80 -11.45
N SER A 21 -7.00 3.75 -11.43
CA SER A 21 -7.75 3.87 -10.17
C SER A 21 -7.43 2.75 -9.17
N SER A 22 -7.18 1.53 -9.65
CA SER A 22 -6.74 0.43 -8.80
C SER A 22 -5.33 0.62 -8.26
N LEU A 23 -4.43 1.21 -9.05
CA LEU A 23 -3.08 1.54 -8.60
C LEU A 23 -3.10 2.65 -7.54
N ASP A 24 -3.88 3.70 -7.74
CA ASP A 24 -4.03 4.78 -6.75
C ASP A 24 -4.57 4.22 -5.41
N GLN A 25 -5.57 3.34 -5.47
CA GLN A 25 -6.08 2.67 -4.28
C GLN A 25 -5.02 1.80 -3.59
N ALA A 26 -4.20 1.07 -4.35
CA ALA A 26 -3.12 0.25 -3.79
C ALA A 26 -2.02 1.10 -3.14
N ILE A 27 -1.70 2.27 -3.74
CA ILE A 27 -0.76 3.25 -3.17
C ILE A 27 -1.29 3.79 -1.83
N ASP A 28 -2.57 4.15 -1.76
CA ASP A 28 -3.21 4.60 -0.53
C ASP A 28 -3.18 3.52 0.55
N GLN A 29 -3.44 2.27 0.19
CA GLN A 29 -3.36 1.13 1.11
C GLN A 29 -1.93 0.90 1.61
N ALA A 30 -0.92 1.02 0.74
CA ALA A 30 0.48 0.91 1.13
C ALA A 30 0.88 2.04 2.10
N CYS A 31 0.41 3.27 1.87
CA CYS A 31 0.61 4.40 2.78
C CYS A 31 -0.01 4.13 4.17
N GLN A 32 -1.25 3.66 4.20
CA GLN A 32 -1.96 3.34 5.45
C GLN A 32 -1.30 2.19 6.21
N ALA A 33 -0.90 1.13 5.50
CA ALA A 33 -0.20 -0.02 6.08
C ALA A 33 1.14 0.39 6.69
N ARG A 34 1.93 1.19 5.96
CA ARG A 34 3.20 1.76 6.46
C ARG A 34 3.00 2.53 7.75
N GLN A 35 1.98 3.39 7.81
CA GLN A 35 1.68 4.16 9.02
C GLN A 35 1.30 3.25 10.19
N GLY A 36 0.48 2.22 9.95
CA GLY A 36 0.13 1.23 10.97
C GLY A 36 1.35 0.47 11.52
N PHE A 37 2.31 0.13 10.67
CA PHE A 37 3.56 -0.50 11.09
C PHE A 37 4.47 0.45 11.89
N ILE A 38 4.54 1.74 11.53
CA ILE A 38 5.27 2.75 12.32
C ILE A 38 4.68 2.87 13.73
N GLU A 39 3.35 2.91 13.85
CA GLU A 39 2.66 2.96 15.13
C GLU A 39 2.87 1.68 15.94
N LEU A 40 2.87 0.52 15.29
CA LEU A 40 3.17 -0.76 15.92
C LEU A 40 4.62 -0.81 16.45
N ALA A 41 5.59 -0.29 15.69
CA ALA A 41 6.97 -0.17 16.15
C ALA A 41 7.06 0.71 17.40
N ALA A 42 6.38 1.86 17.39
CA ALA A 42 6.33 2.76 18.55
C ALA A 42 5.71 2.09 19.78
N LEU A 43 4.63 1.30 19.59
CA LEU A 43 4.02 0.51 20.66
C LEU A 43 5.01 -0.50 21.25
N PHE A 44 5.73 -1.23 20.40
CA PHE A 44 6.75 -2.18 20.86
C PHE A 44 7.88 -1.49 21.63
N ARG A 45 8.35 -0.30 21.20
CA ARG A 45 9.34 0.47 21.96
C ARG A 45 8.82 0.86 23.34
N ALA A 46 7.57 1.33 23.43
CA ALA A 46 6.95 1.64 24.71
C ALA A 46 6.84 0.41 25.63
N ILE A 47 6.51 -0.76 25.08
CA ILE A 47 6.50 -2.03 25.85
C ILE A 47 7.91 -2.37 26.33
N ALA A 48 8.94 -2.21 25.50
CA ALA A 48 10.33 -2.48 25.87
C ALA A 48 10.79 -1.57 27.03
N GLU A 49 10.44 -0.28 26.99
CA GLU A 49 10.72 0.70 28.05
C GLU A 49 10.04 0.34 29.38
N LEU A 50 8.80 -0.16 29.34
CA LEU A 50 8.08 -0.60 30.52
C LEU A 50 8.58 -1.95 31.06
N SER A 51 9.19 -2.77 30.21
CA SER A 51 9.63 -4.13 30.54
C SER A 51 11.08 -4.22 31.00
N THR A 52 11.70 -3.11 31.42
CA THR A 52 13.13 -3.05 31.80
C THR A 52 13.55 -4.02 32.91
N VAL A 53 12.63 -4.40 33.79
CA VAL A 53 12.85 -5.41 34.85
C VAL A 53 12.64 -6.85 34.37
N HIS A 54 12.10 -7.06 33.17
CA HIS A 54 11.80 -8.36 32.58
C HIS A 54 12.54 -8.51 31.25
N ALA A 55 13.81 -8.95 31.32
CA ALA A 55 14.72 -9.05 30.17
C ALA A 55 14.09 -9.72 28.93
N ASN A 56 13.41 -10.86 29.10
CA ASN A 56 12.77 -11.56 27.98
C ASN A 56 11.67 -10.74 27.29
N ALA A 57 10.88 -9.99 28.07
CA ALA A 57 9.81 -9.15 27.53
C ALA A 57 10.38 -7.91 26.84
N HIS A 58 11.45 -7.32 27.40
CA HIS A 58 12.19 -6.24 26.76
C HIS A 58 12.77 -6.66 25.41
N ASP A 59 13.46 -7.80 25.36
CA ASP A 59 14.07 -8.31 24.13
C ASP A 59 13.02 -8.66 23.06
N LEU A 60 11.93 -9.32 23.46
CA LEU A 60 10.84 -9.65 22.56
C LEU A 60 10.17 -8.39 21.98
N ALA A 61 9.96 -7.37 22.80
CA ALA A 61 9.44 -6.09 22.35
C ALA A 61 10.44 -5.40 21.40
N GLY A 62 11.74 -5.45 21.67
CA GLY A 62 12.76 -4.94 20.75
C GLY A 62 12.79 -5.67 19.39
N ILE A 63 12.56 -6.98 19.37
CA ILE A 63 12.39 -7.74 18.12
C ILE A 63 11.13 -7.29 17.38
N GLY A 64 10.00 -7.16 18.10
CA GLY A 64 8.74 -6.67 17.54
C GLY A 64 8.87 -5.30 16.89
N SER A 65 9.57 -4.36 17.55
CA SER A 65 9.84 -3.02 17.00
C SER A 65 10.58 -3.09 15.67
N ARG A 66 11.66 -3.89 15.61
CA ARG A 66 12.47 -4.04 14.39
C ARG A 66 11.67 -4.67 13.25
N MET A 67 10.91 -5.73 13.55
CA MET A 67 10.05 -6.35 12.55
C MET A 67 9.03 -5.36 11.99
N ALA A 68 8.38 -4.56 12.86
CA ALA A 68 7.43 -3.55 12.43
C ALA A 68 8.10 -2.47 11.56
N GLU A 69 9.33 -2.05 11.89
CA GLU A 69 10.12 -1.12 11.06
C GLU A 69 10.46 -1.71 9.69
N ASP A 70 10.86 -2.99 9.62
CA ASP A 70 11.14 -3.69 8.37
C ASP A 70 9.89 -3.78 7.48
N TRP A 71 8.73 -4.07 8.06
CA TRP A 71 7.45 -4.09 7.34
C TRP A 71 7.03 -2.70 6.87
N ALA A 72 7.24 -1.64 7.68
CA ALA A 72 6.98 -0.27 7.26
C ALA A 72 7.85 0.11 6.05
N ASN A 73 9.13 -0.28 6.06
CA ASN A 73 10.05 -0.04 4.95
C ASN A 73 9.61 -0.79 3.69
N LEU A 74 9.19 -2.06 3.82
CA LEU A 74 8.67 -2.83 2.69
C LEU A 74 7.45 -2.16 2.06
N CYS A 75 6.48 -1.70 2.87
CA CYS A 75 5.32 -0.96 2.37
C CYS A 75 5.72 0.32 1.61
N ASP A 76 6.82 0.99 2.01
CA ASP A 76 7.32 2.17 1.32
C ASP A 76 7.92 1.83 -0.05
N VAL A 77 8.71 0.75 -0.13
CA VAL A 77 9.27 0.26 -1.38
C VAL A 77 8.16 -0.13 -2.37
N GLU A 78 7.19 -0.92 -1.92
CA GLU A 78 6.05 -1.33 -2.75
C GLU A 78 5.22 -0.13 -3.23
N ARG A 79 5.02 0.87 -2.36
CA ARG A 79 4.37 2.14 -2.75
C ARG A 79 5.14 2.83 -3.89
N GLU A 80 6.46 2.93 -3.79
CA GLU A 80 7.30 3.54 -4.83
C GLU A 80 7.20 2.79 -6.16
N GLU A 81 7.19 1.46 -6.14
CA GLU A 81 7.01 0.65 -7.35
C GLU A 81 5.64 0.86 -8.00
N LEU A 82 4.58 0.93 -7.20
CA LEU A 82 3.23 1.22 -7.68
C LEU A 82 3.13 2.62 -8.30
N GLU A 83 3.77 3.62 -7.69
CA GLU A 83 3.82 4.98 -8.24
C GLU A 83 4.56 5.04 -9.58
N LEU A 84 5.64 4.28 -9.73
CA LEU A 84 6.36 4.17 -11.00
C LEU A 84 5.47 3.53 -12.08
N CYS A 85 4.73 2.48 -11.73
CA CYS A 85 3.77 1.84 -12.64
C CYS A 85 2.65 2.81 -13.06
N CYS A 86 2.09 3.56 -12.11
CA CYS A 86 1.05 4.55 -12.38
C CYS A 86 1.55 5.66 -13.33
N LYS A 87 2.75 6.20 -13.06
CA LYS A 87 3.40 7.19 -13.93
C LYS A 87 3.65 6.65 -15.35
N ALA A 88 4.07 5.39 -15.47
CA ALA A 88 4.30 4.76 -16.77
C ALA A 88 3.01 4.63 -17.59
N LEU A 89 1.88 4.29 -16.96
CA LEU A 89 0.57 4.21 -17.61
C LEU A 89 -0.01 5.57 -17.99
N GLN A 90 0.33 6.61 -17.24
CA GLN A 90 -0.09 7.99 -17.51
C GLN A 90 0.78 8.69 -18.57
N ALA A 91 1.96 8.14 -18.89
CA ALA A 91 2.84 8.72 -19.89
C ALA A 91 2.18 8.69 -21.28
N PRO A 92 2.21 9.78 -22.05
CA PRO A 92 1.65 9.78 -23.40
C PRO A 92 2.39 8.77 -24.27
N VAL A 93 1.62 7.90 -24.93
CA VAL A 93 2.17 6.94 -25.92
C VAL A 93 2.91 7.76 -26.98
N ARG A 94 4.24 7.68 -26.98
CA ARG A 94 5.05 8.22 -28.06
C ARG A 94 4.81 7.32 -29.27
N GLY A 95 3.96 7.79 -30.19
CA GLY A 95 3.74 7.18 -31.50
C GLY A 95 4.98 7.25 -32.38
#